data_AF-A0A7W0VHS7-F1
#
_entry.id   AF-A0A7W0VHS7-F1
#
_cell.length_a   1.000
_cell.length_b   1.000
_cell.length_c   1.000
_cell.angle_alpha   90.00
_cell.angle_beta   90.00
_cell.angle_gamma   90.00
#
_symmetry.space_group_name_H-M   'P 1'
#
loop_
_entity.id
_entity.type
_entity.pdbx_description
1 polymer ?
#
loop_
_entity_poly.entity_id
_entity_poly.type
_entity_poly.pdbx_seq_one_letter_code
_entity_poly.pdbx_strand_id
1 'polypeptide(L)'
;MGLDASIGKSLTLGFAGFNAASSANIPPQMTVGVDTGTLLITGQVDQGASANKGMRLRVGMVGYSDGVVVLDDENIEITYDTDLDPTTQPYLVLSLKNIPTGTLEGTLVGTYHMTGDIVGDATVNLTFAGTLQADGAGVSRVPGSTTVTGTAVSGEGTYDVNLTL
;
A
#
# COMPACT_ATOMS: atom_id res chain seq x y z
N MET A 1 1.82 13.78 5.71
CA MET A 1 1.98 12.49 6.44
C MET A 1 3.01 11.55 5.79
N GLY A 2 3.68 11.88 4.67
CA GLY A 2 4.85 11.11 4.18
C GLY A 2 4.61 9.70 3.61
N LEU A 3 3.37 9.19 3.65
CA LEU A 3 3.04 7.81 3.24
C LEU A 3 2.74 7.64 1.74
N ASP A 4 2.68 8.73 0.98
CA ASP A 4 2.21 8.72 -0.41
C ASP A 4 3.02 7.75 -1.30
N ALA A 5 4.35 7.78 -1.15
CA ALA A 5 5.25 6.90 -1.87
C ALA A 5 5.13 5.43 -1.42
N SER A 6 4.92 5.19 -0.13
CA SER A 6 4.78 3.84 0.42
C SER A 6 3.48 3.18 -0.02
N ILE A 7 2.40 3.95 -0.22
CA ILE A 7 1.14 3.48 -0.80
C ILE A 7 1.36 2.99 -2.24
N GLY A 8 2.05 3.79 -3.07
CA GLY A 8 2.39 3.41 -4.44
C GLY A 8 3.28 2.17 -4.52
N LYS A 9 4.29 2.06 -3.64
CA LYS A 9 5.15 0.87 -3.51
C LYS A 9 4.35 -0.36 -3.07
N SER A 10 3.45 -0.21 -2.12
CA SER A 10 2.59 -1.32 -1.63
C SER A 10 1.73 -1.91 -2.74
N LEU A 11 1.12 -1.08 -3.59
CA LEU A 11 0.38 -1.55 -4.75
C LEU A 11 1.31 -2.29 -5.74
N THR A 12 2.47 -1.72 -6.02
CA THR A 12 3.44 -2.30 -6.97
C THR A 12 3.92 -3.68 -6.51
N LEU A 13 4.30 -3.81 -5.24
CA LEU A 13 4.67 -5.09 -4.64
C LEU A 13 3.50 -6.07 -4.58
N GLY A 14 2.28 -5.58 -4.34
CA GLY A 14 1.05 -6.39 -4.42
C GLY A 14 0.87 -7.04 -5.79
N PHE A 15 1.05 -6.28 -6.88
CA PHE A 15 0.99 -6.82 -8.24
C PHE A 15 2.16 -7.76 -8.55
N ALA A 16 3.37 -7.48 -8.06
CA ALA A 16 4.49 -8.41 -8.18
C ALA A 16 4.18 -9.76 -7.52
N GLY A 17 3.61 -9.74 -6.32
CA GLY A 17 3.18 -10.94 -5.60
C GLY A 17 2.03 -11.66 -6.30
N PHE A 18 1.06 -10.92 -6.82
CA PHE A 18 -0.04 -11.46 -7.63
C PHE A 18 0.49 -12.20 -8.88
N ASN A 19 1.42 -11.59 -9.62
CA ASN A 19 1.99 -12.17 -10.84
C ASN A 19 2.90 -13.38 -10.56
N ALA A 20 3.52 -13.43 -9.38
CA ALA A 20 4.38 -14.54 -8.96
C ALA A 20 3.62 -15.68 -8.23
N ALA A 21 2.33 -15.50 -7.91
CA ALA A 21 1.57 -16.45 -7.12
C ALA A 21 1.28 -17.74 -7.91
N SER A 22 1.77 -18.87 -7.40
CA SER A 22 1.41 -20.21 -7.88
C SER A 22 0.35 -20.89 -6.98
N SER A 23 -0.13 -20.20 -5.96
CA SER A 23 -1.10 -20.69 -4.98
C SER A 23 -1.95 -19.52 -4.45
N ALA A 24 -2.93 -19.82 -3.59
CA ALA A 24 -3.74 -18.78 -2.95
C ALA A 24 -2.89 -17.81 -2.10
N ASN A 25 -1.73 -18.23 -1.61
CA ASN A 25 -0.78 -17.36 -0.93
C ASN A 25 0.17 -16.74 -1.96
N ILE A 26 0.34 -15.42 -1.90
CA ILE A 26 1.37 -14.74 -2.69
C ILE A 26 2.74 -14.93 -2.03
N PRO A 27 3.84 -15.07 -2.79
CA PRO A 27 5.17 -15.01 -2.23
C PRO A 27 5.41 -13.61 -1.64
N PRO A 28 6.00 -13.49 -0.43
CA PRO A 28 6.33 -12.19 0.16
C PRO A 28 7.14 -11.31 -0.80
N GLN A 29 6.76 -10.04 -0.91
CA GLN A 29 7.43 -9.06 -1.75
C GLN A 29 7.94 -7.93 -0.87
N MET A 30 9.19 -7.50 -1.05
CA MET A 30 9.79 -6.48 -0.21
C MET A 30 10.54 -5.43 -1.00
N THR A 31 10.65 -4.24 -0.41
CA THR A 31 11.54 -3.17 -0.87
C THR A 31 12.11 -2.41 0.33
N VAL A 32 13.13 -1.60 0.08
CA VAL A 32 13.68 -0.66 1.06
C VAL A 32 13.02 0.71 0.94
N GLY A 33 13.02 1.46 2.04
CA GLY A 33 12.79 2.90 1.98
C GLY A 33 13.88 3.60 1.17
N VAL A 34 13.60 4.80 0.66
CA VAL A 34 14.61 5.61 -0.02
C VAL A 34 15.74 5.98 0.95
N ASP A 35 15.40 6.22 2.22
CA ASP A 35 16.37 6.56 3.25
C ASP A 35 16.70 5.33 4.12
N THR A 36 15.69 4.73 4.75
CA THR A 36 15.90 3.64 5.72
C THR A 36 14.77 2.60 5.74
N GLY A 37 15.05 1.47 6.40
CA GLY A 37 14.07 0.43 6.72
C GLY A 37 13.49 -0.31 5.52
N THR A 38 12.43 -1.07 5.80
CA THR A 38 11.84 -2.00 4.83
C THR A 38 10.32 -1.95 4.80
N LEU A 39 9.77 -2.14 3.61
CA LEU A 39 8.34 -2.36 3.36
C LEU A 39 8.16 -3.78 2.80
N LEU A 40 7.30 -4.56 3.44
CA LEU A 40 6.97 -5.94 3.12
C LEU A 40 5.49 -6.06 2.79
N ILE A 41 5.16 -6.72 1.67
CA ILE A 41 3.80 -7.13 1.31
C ILE A 41 3.70 -8.64 1.39
N THR A 42 2.72 -9.11 2.16
CA THR A 42 2.30 -10.52 2.20
C THR A 42 0.81 -10.61 1.95
N GLY A 43 0.28 -11.81 1.72
CA GLY A 43 -1.16 -12.00 1.65
C GLY A 43 -1.61 -13.10 0.71
N GLN A 44 -2.81 -12.92 0.18
CA GLN A 44 -3.51 -13.92 -0.60
C GLN A 44 -4.20 -13.32 -1.82
N VAL A 45 -4.40 -14.18 -2.81
CA VAL A 45 -5.17 -13.90 -4.02
C VAL A 45 -6.13 -15.05 -4.31
N ASP A 46 -7.31 -14.71 -4.82
CA ASP A 46 -8.28 -15.70 -5.29
C ASP A 46 -7.69 -16.57 -6.42
N GLN A 47 -7.97 -17.87 -6.40
CA GLN A 47 -7.52 -18.82 -7.41
C GLN A 47 -8.63 -19.18 -8.41
N GLY A 48 -8.24 -19.79 -9.53
CA GLY A 48 -9.15 -20.30 -10.57
C GLY A 48 -9.24 -19.42 -11.82
N ALA A 49 -10.05 -19.84 -12.79
CA ALA A 49 -10.04 -19.29 -14.15
C ALA A 49 -10.72 -17.92 -14.31
N SER A 50 -11.41 -17.41 -13.29
CA SER A 50 -12.14 -16.13 -13.35
C SER A 50 -11.21 -14.96 -13.69
N ALA A 51 -11.60 -14.08 -14.62
CA ALA A 51 -10.91 -12.81 -14.87
C ALA A 51 -11.16 -11.76 -13.76
N ASN A 52 -12.01 -12.07 -12.78
CA ASN A 52 -12.20 -11.29 -11.57
C ASN A 52 -11.49 -11.96 -10.40
N LYS A 53 -10.73 -11.17 -9.64
CA LYS A 53 -9.86 -11.66 -8.56
C LYS A 53 -9.90 -10.71 -7.36
N GLY A 54 -10.09 -11.27 -6.17
CA GLY A 54 -9.79 -10.57 -4.91
C GLY A 54 -8.32 -10.73 -4.53
N MET A 55 -7.73 -9.68 -3.99
CA MET A 55 -6.41 -9.66 -3.38
C MET A 55 -6.53 -9.12 -1.95
N ARG A 56 -5.90 -9.80 -1.00
CA ARG A 56 -6.00 -9.52 0.43
C ARG A 56 -4.59 -9.47 0.99
N LEU A 57 -4.08 -8.27 1.19
CA LEU A 57 -2.68 -8.00 1.45
C LEU A 57 -2.46 -7.38 2.82
N ARG A 58 -1.30 -7.66 3.41
CA ARG A 58 -0.81 -7.02 4.64
C ARG A 58 0.42 -6.21 4.33
N VAL A 59 0.45 -4.99 4.87
CA VAL A 59 1.57 -4.06 4.74
C VAL A 59 2.38 -4.11 6.03
N GLY A 60 3.56 -4.70 5.98
CA GLY A 60 4.53 -4.68 7.06
C GLY A 60 5.57 -3.59 6.83
N MET A 61 5.86 -2.78 7.83
CA MET A 61 6.98 -1.84 7.83
C MET A 61 7.85 -2.03 9.07
N VAL A 62 9.16 -1.90 8.89
CA VAL A 62 10.14 -1.91 9.97
C VAL A 62 11.12 -0.77 9.73
N GLY A 63 11.10 0.23 10.61
CA GLY A 63 11.90 1.45 10.55
C GLY A 63 11.86 2.14 9.18
N TYR A 64 10.74 2.03 8.46
CA TYR A 64 10.66 2.46 7.06
C TYR A 64 10.66 3.98 6.97
N SER A 65 11.50 4.55 6.11
CA SER A 65 11.41 5.96 5.73
C SER A 65 11.84 6.20 4.29
N ASP A 66 11.09 7.06 3.61
CA ASP A 66 11.50 7.60 2.31
C ASP A 66 12.27 8.93 2.43
N GLY A 67 12.62 9.32 3.65
CA GLY A 67 13.36 10.53 3.98
C GLY A 67 12.46 11.64 4.52
N VAL A 68 13.03 12.84 4.53
CA VAL A 68 12.44 14.03 5.13
C VAL A 68 11.18 14.48 4.37
N VAL A 69 10.13 14.81 5.12
CA VAL A 69 8.91 15.43 4.61
C VAL A 69 8.94 16.91 4.92
N VAL A 70 8.64 17.76 3.94
CA VAL A 70 8.53 19.21 4.17
C VAL A 70 7.10 19.55 4.56
N LEU A 71 6.92 20.11 5.76
CA LEU A 71 5.64 20.62 6.25
C LEU A 71 5.86 22.06 6.73
N ASP A 72 5.12 23.02 6.15
CA ASP A 72 5.20 24.44 6.51
C ASP A 72 6.65 24.99 6.57
N ASP A 73 7.46 24.66 5.55
CA ASP A 73 8.89 25.00 5.42
C ASP A 73 9.82 24.35 6.47
N GLU A 74 9.32 23.41 7.28
CA GLU A 74 10.10 22.60 8.21
C GLU A 74 10.38 21.21 7.65
N ASN A 75 11.58 20.74 7.89
CA ASN A 75 12.02 19.39 7.57
C ASN A 75 11.65 18.45 8.70
N ILE A 76 10.75 17.51 8.44
CA ILE A 76 10.23 16.56 9.41
C ILE A 76 10.74 15.16 9.06
N GLU A 77 11.50 14.56 9.97
CA GLU A 77 11.94 13.17 9.88
C GLU A 77 10.91 12.25 10.55
N ILE A 78 10.41 11.28 9.78
CA ILE A 78 9.46 10.28 10.27
C ILE A 78 9.89 8.91 9.78
N THR A 79 9.88 7.97 10.71
CA THR A 79 10.00 6.53 10.43
C THR A 79 8.69 5.84 10.78
N TYR A 80 8.37 4.79 10.01
CA TYR A 80 7.13 4.05 10.15
C TYR A 80 7.41 2.58 10.46
N ASP A 81 6.77 2.10 11.51
CA ASP A 81 6.69 0.70 11.90
C ASP A 81 5.23 0.22 11.81
N THR A 82 5.08 -1.08 11.67
CA THR A 82 3.80 -1.77 11.88
C THR A 82 4.01 -2.91 12.86
N ASP A 83 2.94 -3.39 13.48
CA ASP A 83 2.99 -4.58 14.30
C ASP A 83 3.65 -5.78 13.60
N LEU A 84 4.38 -6.57 14.39
CA LEU A 84 4.98 -7.83 13.94
C LEU A 84 3.93 -8.90 13.65
N ASP A 85 2.75 -8.81 14.28
CA ASP A 85 1.62 -9.70 13.98
C ASP A 85 0.96 -9.26 12.66
N PRO A 86 0.98 -10.11 11.60
CA PRO A 86 0.37 -9.76 10.32
C PRO A 86 -1.14 -9.52 10.39
N THR A 87 -1.83 -9.97 11.44
CA THR A 87 -3.28 -9.79 11.56
C THR A 87 -3.68 -8.37 11.96
N THR A 88 -2.79 -7.64 12.63
CA THR A 88 -2.98 -6.23 13.03
C THR A 88 -2.32 -5.25 12.07
N GLN A 89 -1.43 -5.72 11.18
CA GLN A 89 -0.87 -4.92 10.10
C GLN A 89 -1.95 -4.30 9.19
N PRO A 90 -1.69 -3.09 8.63
CA PRO A 90 -2.55 -2.46 7.65
C PRO A 90 -2.98 -3.40 6.55
N TYR A 91 -4.29 -3.44 6.32
CA TYR A 91 -4.95 -4.39 5.45
C TYR A 91 -5.35 -3.71 4.15
N LEU A 92 -4.70 -4.12 3.06
CA LEU A 92 -4.98 -3.68 1.71
C LEU A 92 -5.82 -4.74 1.01
N VAL A 93 -7.08 -4.43 0.74
CA VAL A 93 -8.00 -5.31 0.02
C VAL A 93 -8.26 -4.72 -1.35
N LEU A 94 -8.02 -5.50 -2.39
CA LEU A 94 -8.24 -5.11 -3.77
C LEU A 94 -9.21 -6.07 -4.46
N SER A 95 -10.06 -5.50 -5.30
CA SER A 95 -10.94 -6.18 -6.23
C SER A 95 -10.47 -5.84 -7.64
N LEU A 96 -9.94 -6.83 -8.32
CA LEU A 96 -9.53 -6.75 -9.72
C LEU A 96 -10.67 -7.28 -10.58
N LYS A 97 -11.15 -6.48 -11.54
CA LYS A 97 -12.18 -6.89 -12.49
C LYS A 97 -11.61 -6.94 -13.89
N ASN A 98 -12.03 -7.95 -14.66
CA ASN A 98 -11.69 -8.12 -16.08
C ASN A 98 -10.18 -7.99 -16.36
N ILE A 99 -9.34 -8.68 -15.58
CA ILE A 99 -7.89 -8.71 -15.85
C ILE A 99 -7.63 -9.29 -17.25
N PRO A 100 -6.62 -8.80 -17.99
CA PRO A 100 -5.57 -7.88 -17.54
C PRO A 100 -5.88 -6.38 -17.69
N THR A 101 -6.96 -5.97 -18.37
CA THR A 101 -7.17 -4.56 -18.78
C THR A 101 -8.39 -3.87 -18.18
N GLY A 102 -9.00 -4.46 -17.14
CA GLY A 102 -10.19 -3.90 -16.51
C GLY A 102 -9.89 -2.89 -15.41
N THR A 103 -10.54 -3.06 -14.26
CA THR A 103 -10.49 -2.07 -13.18
C THR A 103 -9.92 -2.65 -11.89
N LEU A 104 -9.37 -1.73 -11.10
CA LEU A 104 -8.92 -1.93 -9.74
C LEU A 104 -9.83 -1.11 -8.82
N GLU A 105 -10.39 -1.73 -7.80
CA GLU A 105 -11.02 -1.04 -6.68
C GLU A 105 -10.49 -1.62 -5.37
N GLY A 106 -10.48 -0.87 -4.27
CA GLY A 106 -10.03 -1.44 -3.01
C GLY A 106 -9.99 -0.47 -1.85
N THR A 107 -9.53 -0.95 -0.70
CA THR A 107 -9.32 -0.15 0.50
C THR A 107 -8.01 -0.50 1.19
N LEU A 108 -7.42 0.48 1.87
CA LEU A 108 -6.30 0.30 2.82
C LEU A 108 -6.74 0.87 4.16
N VAL A 109 -6.83 -0.01 5.15
CA VAL A 109 -7.20 0.39 6.51
C VAL A 109 -6.20 -0.19 7.49
N GLY A 110 -5.70 0.65 8.41
CA GLY A 110 -4.88 0.19 9.51
C GLY A 110 -4.03 1.29 10.11
N THR A 111 -3.16 0.88 11.03
CA THR A 111 -2.37 1.78 11.85
C THR A 111 -0.87 1.59 11.57
N TYR A 112 -0.16 2.70 11.50
CA TYR A 112 1.29 2.78 11.46
C TYR A 112 1.79 3.46 12.73
N HIS A 113 2.86 2.95 13.32
CA HIS A 113 3.54 3.56 14.44
C HIS A 113 4.62 4.50 13.90
N MET A 114 4.54 5.77 14.25
CA MET A 114 5.48 6.80 13.83
C MET A 114 6.47 7.09 14.95
N THR A 115 7.74 7.22 14.57
CA THR A 115 8.80 7.76 15.42
C THR A 115 9.65 8.78 14.67
N GLY A 116 10.40 9.62 15.40
CA GLY A 116 11.15 10.75 14.85
C GLY A 116 10.61 12.08 15.39
N ASP A 117 10.48 13.06 14.51
CA ASP A 117 9.94 14.39 14.84
C ASP A 117 8.42 14.35 15.11
N ILE A 118 7.72 13.40 14.49
CA ILE A 118 6.33 13.07 14.79
C ILE A 118 6.29 11.66 15.40
N VAL A 119 5.65 11.56 16.58
CA VAL A 119 5.55 10.33 17.35
C VAL A 119 4.10 9.97 17.60
N GLY A 120 3.79 8.68 17.56
CA GLY A 120 2.48 8.13 17.89
C GLY A 120 1.88 7.34 16.71
N ASP A 121 0.57 7.15 16.74
CA ASP A 121 -0.09 6.29 15.76
C ASP A 121 -0.75 7.11 14.65
N ALA A 122 -0.54 6.68 13.41
CA ALA A 122 -1.26 7.14 12.23
C ALA A 122 -2.23 6.06 11.76
N THR A 123 -3.53 6.31 11.85
CA THR A 123 -4.55 5.40 11.33
C THR A 123 -5.04 5.89 9.98
N VAL A 124 -4.97 5.06 8.95
CA VAL A 124 -5.44 5.38 7.61
C VAL A 124 -6.74 4.65 7.29
N ASN A 125 -7.59 5.29 6.51
CA ASN A 125 -8.74 4.69 5.87
C ASN A 125 -8.86 5.23 4.45
N LEU A 126 -8.32 4.47 3.50
CA LEU A 126 -8.17 4.89 2.11
C LEU A 126 -9.00 3.99 1.19
N THR A 127 -9.48 4.58 0.10
CA THR A 127 -10.16 3.94 -1.01
C THR A 127 -9.35 4.11 -2.28
N PHE A 128 -9.31 3.06 -3.09
CA PHE A 128 -8.58 2.99 -4.36
C PHE A 128 -9.56 2.77 -5.49
N ALA A 129 -9.36 3.48 -6.59
CA ALA A 129 -10.01 3.23 -7.86
C ALA A 129 -9.02 3.49 -9.00
N GLY A 130 -8.95 2.60 -10.00
CA GLY A 130 -8.04 2.78 -11.13
C GLY A 130 -8.26 1.77 -12.25
N THR A 131 -7.39 1.82 -13.26
CA THR A 131 -7.42 0.91 -14.40
C THR A 131 -6.21 -0.01 -14.44
N LEU A 132 -6.39 -1.17 -15.05
CA LEU A 132 -5.38 -2.21 -15.18
C LEU A 132 -4.84 -2.25 -16.62
N GLN A 133 -3.62 -2.74 -16.77
CA GLN A 133 -3.01 -3.06 -18.05
C GLN A 133 -2.32 -4.42 -17.98
N ALA A 134 -2.16 -5.02 -19.16
CA ALA A 134 -1.29 -6.18 -19.31
C ALA A 134 0.17 -5.79 -19.10
N ASP A 135 0.92 -6.66 -18.44
CA ASP A 135 2.35 -6.53 -18.22
C ASP A 135 3.05 -7.84 -18.61
N GLY A 136 3.33 -7.99 -19.90
CA GLY A 136 3.74 -9.27 -20.47
C GLY A 136 2.64 -10.34 -20.27
N ALA A 137 2.95 -11.38 -19.50
CA ALA A 137 1.99 -12.41 -19.09
C ALA A 137 1.22 -12.06 -17.81
N GLY A 138 1.57 -10.95 -17.14
CA GLY A 138 1.00 -10.50 -15.87
C GLY A 138 0.05 -9.32 -16.01
N VAL A 139 -0.29 -8.74 -14.85
CA VAL A 139 -1.19 -7.60 -14.69
C VAL A 139 -0.48 -6.51 -13.89
N SER A 140 -0.66 -5.25 -14.27
CA SER A 140 -0.23 -4.09 -13.50
C SER A 140 -1.28 -2.97 -13.56
N ARG A 141 -1.11 -1.93 -12.76
CA ARG A 141 -1.92 -0.71 -12.85
C ARG A 141 -1.46 0.10 -14.05
N VAL A 142 -2.37 0.80 -14.71
CA VAL A 142 -1.99 1.87 -15.65
C VAL A 142 -1.36 3.01 -14.83
N PRO A 143 -0.12 3.43 -15.10
CA PRO A 143 0.50 4.55 -14.39
C PRO A 143 -0.34 5.83 -14.49
N GLY A 144 -0.53 6.52 -13.37
CA GLY A 144 -1.34 7.75 -13.29
C GLY A 144 -2.85 7.54 -13.37
N SER A 145 -3.34 6.29 -13.34
CA SER A 145 -4.78 5.99 -13.37
C SER A 145 -5.39 5.75 -12.00
N THR A 146 -4.58 5.45 -10.99
CA THR A 146 -5.10 5.03 -9.69
C THR A 146 -5.28 6.23 -8.79
N THR A 147 -6.53 6.57 -8.53
CA THR A 147 -6.89 7.58 -7.52
C THR A 147 -6.96 6.92 -6.15
N VAL A 148 -6.35 7.56 -5.16
CA VAL A 148 -6.42 7.16 -3.75
C VAL A 148 -7.05 8.30 -2.96
N THR A 149 -8.18 8.04 -2.31
CA THR A 149 -8.89 9.04 -1.50
C THR A 149 -9.19 8.51 -0.11
N GLY A 150 -9.33 9.38 0.88
CA GLY A 150 -9.70 8.99 2.23
C GLY A 150 -9.06 9.88 3.28
N THR A 151 -8.83 9.32 4.47
CA THR A 151 -8.26 10.07 5.58
C THR A 151 -7.08 9.35 6.23
N ALA A 152 -6.19 10.17 6.79
CA ALA A 152 -5.21 9.74 7.78
C ALA A 152 -5.46 10.51 9.08
N VAL A 153 -5.52 9.80 10.20
CA VAL A 153 -5.76 10.38 11.53
C VAL A 153 -4.51 10.16 12.37
N SER A 154 -4.01 11.23 12.99
CA SER A 154 -2.87 11.19 13.91
C SER A 154 -3.12 12.15 15.07
N GLY A 155 -3.15 11.62 16.29
CA GLY A 155 -3.57 12.39 17.46
C GLY A 155 -4.97 12.98 17.27
N GLU A 156 -5.11 14.29 17.42
CA GLU A 156 -6.36 15.02 17.17
C GLU A 156 -6.51 15.48 15.70
N GLY A 157 -5.46 15.31 14.88
CA GLY A 157 -5.43 15.74 13.49
C GLY A 157 -6.11 14.72 12.57
N THR A 158 -6.93 15.23 11.64
CA THR A 158 -7.46 14.46 10.49
C THR A 158 -7.00 15.13 9.21
N TYR A 159 -6.39 14.35 8.33
CA TYR A 159 -5.80 14.81 7.09
C TYR A 159 -6.47 14.11 5.91
N ASP A 160 -6.96 14.89 4.96
CA ASP A 160 -7.48 14.35 3.72
C ASP A 160 -6.34 13.83 2.86
N VAL A 161 -6.54 12.63 2.32
CA VAL A 161 -5.64 12.02 1.35
C VAL A 161 -6.32 12.06 -0.01
N ASN A 162 -5.64 12.63 -1.00
CA ASN A 162 -6.07 12.63 -2.39
C ASN A 162 -4.85 12.55 -3.30
N LEU A 163 -4.57 11.35 -3.81
CA LEU A 163 -3.38 11.04 -4.59
C LEU A 163 -3.79 10.47 -5.95
N THR A 164 -2.95 10.69 -6.96
CA THR A 164 -3.02 9.99 -8.24
C THR A 164 -1.70 9.29 -8.49
N LEU A 165 -1.76 7.97 -8.71
CA LEU A 165 -0.62 7.05 -8.84
C LEU A 165 -0.62 6.34 -10.19
#